data_AF-W1YG88-F1
#
_entry.id   AF-W1YG88-F1
#
_cell.length_a   1.000
_cell.length_b   1.000
_cell.length_c   1.000
_cell.angle_alpha   90.00
_cell.angle_beta   90.00
_cell.angle_gamma   90.00
#
_symmetry.space_group_name_H-M   'P 1'
#
loop_
_entity.id
_entity.type
_entity.pdbx_description
1 polymer ?
#
loop_
_entity_poly.entity_id
_entity_poly.type
_entity_poly.pdbx_seq_one_letter_code
_entity_poly.pdbx_strand_id
1 'polypeptide(L)' 'QQLAIRAIKSVLRQDYSNWEMIIVDDCSTSWEQLQQYVTALNDPRITYIHNDINSGACAVRNQAIMLAQGE' A
#
# COMPACT_ATOMS: atom_id res chain seq x y z
N GLN A 1 6.31 2.01 -10.59
CA GLN A 1 5.96 0.88 -9.70
C GLN A 1 7.13 0.05 -9.13
N GLN A 2 8.28 -0.07 -9.81
CA GLN A 2 9.39 -0.93 -9.32
C GLN A 2 9.86 -0.63 -7.89
N LEU A 3 9.96 0.65 -7.50
CA LEU A 3 10.39 1.03 -6.15
C LEU A 3 9.37 0.63 -5.08
N ALA A 4 8.07 0.78 -5.36
CA ALA A 4 7.00 0.35 -4.46
C ALA A 4 7.05 -1.17 -4.25
N ILE A 5 7.16 -1.95 -5.33
CA ILE A 5 7.31 -3.41 -5.26
C ILE A 5 8.55 -3.81 -4.44
N ARG A 6 9.67 -3.10 -4.62
CA ARG A 6 10.89 -3.34 -3.82
C ARG A 6 10.67 -3.05 -2.33
N ALA A 7 9.95 -1.98 -2.00
CA ALA A 7 9.61 -1.62 -0.62
C ALA A 7 8.68 -2.66 0.02
N ILE A 8 7.65 -3.10 -0.69
CA ILE A 8 6.73 -4.16 -0.23
C ILE A 8 7.51 -5.43 0.09
N LYS A 9 8.37 -5.88 -0.84
CA LYS A 9 9.25 -7.03 -0.62
C LYS A 9 10.19 -6.84 0.58
N SER A 10 10.58 -5.61 0.89
CA SER A 10 11.43 -5.32 2.05
C SER A 10 10.69 -5.56 3.36
N VAL A 11 9.44 -5.08 3.47
CA VAL A 11 8.60 -5.28 4.66
C VAL A 11 8.19 -6.75 4.81
N LEU A 12 7.88 -7.44 3.71
CA LEU A 12 7.57 -8.87 3.73
C LEU A 12 8.72 -9.76 4.26
N ARG A 13 9.96 -9.28 4.21
CA ARG A 13 11.14 -10.00 4.72
C ARG A 13 11.52 -9.64 6.16
N GLN A 14 10.75 -8.79 6.83
CA GLN A 14 11.01 -8.49 8.25
C GLN A 14 10.77 -9.73 9.11
N ASP A 15 11.54 -9.83 10.19
CA ASP A 15 11.42 -10.88 11.21
C ASP A 15 10.31 -10.60 12.22
N TYR A 16 9.93 -9.33 12.39
CA TYR A 16 8.73 -8.94 13.13
C TYR A 16 7.46 -9.33 12.37
N SER A 17 6.54 -10.05 13.01
CA SER A 17 5.36 -10.63 12.37
C SER A 17 4.08 -9.81 12.51
N ASN A 18 3.98 -8.98 13.56
CA ASN A 18 2.78 -8.23 13.91
C ASN A 18 2.76 -6.84 13.27
N TRP A 19 2.55 -6.79 11.96
CA TRP A 19 2.47 -5.55 11.20
C TRP A 19 1.27 -5.59 10.24
N GLU A 20 0.84 -4.40 9.85
CA GLU A 20 -0.06 -4.15 8.73
C GLU A 20 0.63 -3.23 7.71
N MET A 21 0.21 -3.32 6.44
CA MET A 21 0.70 -2.46 5.37
C MET A 21 -0.48 -1.86 4.63
N ILE A 22 -0.58 -0.54 4.65
CA ILE A 22 -1.58 0.21 3.91
C ILE A 22 -0.88 0.94 2.76
N ILE A 23 -1.24 0.59 1.54
CA ILE A 23 -0.70 1.17 0.32
C ILE A 23 -1.81 2.02 -0.30
N VAL A 24 -1.60 3.33 -0.35
CA VAL A 24 -2.53 4.25 -1.03
C VAL A 24 -1.83 4.81 -2.26
N ASP A 25 -2.38 4.52 -3.43
CA ASP A 25 -1.96 5.05 -4.72
C ASP A 25 -2.84 6.26 -5.08
N ASP A 26 -2.23 7.42 -5.29
CA ASP A 26 -2.93 8.69 -5.50
C ASP A 26 -2.94 9.08 -6.99
N CYS A 27 -3.85 8.45 -7.77
CA CYS A 27 -4.04 8.73 -9.19
C CYS A 27 -2.79 8.44 -10.06
N SER A 28 -2.04 7.36 -9.78
CA SER A 28 -0.92 6.97 -10.65
C SER A 28 -1.41 6.45 -12.00
N THR A 29 -0.72 6.74 -13.10
CA THR A 29 -1.08 6.26 -14.45
C THR A 29 -0.82 4.77 -14.70
N SER A 30 -0.19 4.07 -13.75
CA SER A 30 0.18 2.66 -13.86
C SER A 30 -0.16 1.90 -12.58
N TRP A 31 -1.28 2.26 -11.95
CA TRP A 31 -1.74 1.72 -10.68
C TRP A 31 -2.06 0.21 -10.80
N GLU A 32 -2.55 -0.23 -11.96
CA GLU A 32 -2.98 -1.61 -12.22
C GLU A 32 -1.86 -2.62 -11.99
N GLN A 33 -0.63 -2.27 -12.39
CA GLN A 33 0.53 -3.14 -12.20
C GLN A 33 0.82 -3.36 -10.71
N LEU A 34 0.68 -2.32 -9.89
CA LEU A 34 0.89 -2.43 -8.44
C LEU A 34 -0.27 -3.16 -7.78
N GLN A 35 -1.51 -2.87 -8.17
CA GLN A 35 -2.68 -3.57 -7.66
C GLN A 35 -2.60 -5.07 -7.98
N GLN A 36 -2.32 -5.45 -9.23
CA GLN A 36 -2.16 -6.85 -9.62
C GLN A 36 -1.07 -7.56 -8.80
N TYR A 37 0.07 -6.88 -8.59
CA TYR A 37 1.14 -7.42 -7.75
C TYR A 37 0.67 -7.65 -6.31
N VAL A 38 0.02 -6.67 -5.69
CA VAL A 38 -0.47 -6.79 -4.31
C VAL A 38 -1.55 -7.86 -4.18
N THR A 39 -2.53 -7.90 -5.09
CA THR A 39 -3.56 -8.94 -5.12
C THR A 39 -2.96 -10.33 -5.25
N ALA A 40 -1.91 -10.50 -6.07
CA ALA A 40 -1.23 -11.78 -6.26
C ALA A 40 -0.46 -12.25 -5.01
N LEU A 41 -0.11 -11.36 -4.07
CA LEU A 41 0.50 -11.75 -2.80
C LEU A 41 -0.48 -12.50 -1.89
N ASN A 42 -1.78 -12.20 -2.01
CA ASN A 42 -2.85 -12.78 -1.18
C ASN A 42 -2.53 -12.74 0.33
N ASP A 43 -1.84 -11.68 0.78
CA ASP A 43 -1.46 -11.49 2.18
C ASP A 43 -2.52 -10.61 2.87
N PRO A 44 -3.25 -11.12 3.88
CA PRO A 44 -4.34 -10.39 4.52
C PRO A 44 -3.86 -9.17 5.31
N ARG A 45 -2.56 -9.02 5.57
CA ARG A 45 -1.98 -7.86 6.26
C ARG A 45 -1.78 -6.65 5.34
N ILE A 46 -2.00 -6.81 4.03
CA ILE A 46 -1.76 -5.76 3.04
C ILE A 46 -3.09 -5.26 2.49
N THR A 47 -3.36 -3.97 2.70
CA THR A 47 -4.50 -3.26 2.11
C THR A 47 -4.00 -2.35 0.99
N TYR A 48 -4.61 -2.43 -0.18
CA TYR A 48 -4.33 -1.55 -1.32
C TYR A 48 -5.53 -0.70 -1.66
N ILE A 49 -5.31 0.60 -1.87
CA ILE A 49 -6.33 1.58 -2.20
C ILE A 49 -5.81 2.43 -3.34
N HIS A 50 -6.62 2.59 -4.37
CA HIS A 50 -6.37 3.52 -5.46
C HIS A 50 -7.37 4.67 -5.40
N ASN A 51 -6.88 5.90 -5.45
CA ASN A 51 -7.69 7.10 -5.57
C ASN A 51 -7.72 7.52 -7.04
N ASP A 52 -8.94 7.71 -7.58
CA ASP A 52 -9.14 8.17 -8.95
C ASP A 52 -8.73 9.64 -9.17
N ILE A 53 -8.57 10.41 -8.08
CA ILE A 53 -8.27 11.84 -8.09
C ILE A 53 -7.04 12.10 -7.23
N ASN A 54 -6.07 12.83 -7.79
CA ASN A 54 -4.90 13.28 -7.05
C ASN A 54 -5.33 14.22 -5.91
N SER A 55 -5.22 13.71 -4.69
CA SER A 55 -5.65 14.40 -3.47
C SER A 55 -4.46 15.00 -2.70
N GLY A 56 -3.24 14.66 -3.11
CA GLY A 56 -2.01 15.15 -2.52
C GLY A 56 -1.59 14.38 -1.27
N ALA A 57 -0.29 14.43 -0.97
CA ALA A 57 0.33 13.58 0.05
C ALA A 57 -0.28 13.70 1.46
N CYS A 58 -0.74 14.89 1.86
CA CYS A 58 -1.37 15.10 3.17
C CYS A 58 -2.70 14.35 3.29
N ALA A 59 -3.56 14.47 2.27
CA ALA A 59 -4.86 13.80 2.27
C ALA A 59 -4.69 12.28 2.25
N VAL A 60 -3.81 11.78 1.39
CA VAL A 60 -3.47 10.36 1.23
C VAL A 60 -2.93 9.76 2.53
N ARG A 61 -2.06 10.49 3.24
CA ARG A 61 -1.53 10.04 4.53
C ARG A 61 -2.61 10.00 5.60
N ASN A 62 -3.48 11.01 5.65
CA ASN A 62 -4.61 11.04 6.59
C ASN A 62 -5.58 9.88 6.32
N GLN A 63 -5.85 9.57 5.05
CA GLN A 63 -6.64 8.40 4.66
C GLN A 63 -6.01 7.10 5.17
N ALA A 64 -4.70 6.91 5.00
CA ALA A 64 -4.00 5.74 5.52
C ALA A 64 -4.06 5.66 7.06
N ILE A 65 -3.87 6.78 7.75
CA ILE A 65 -3.96 6.86 9.23
C ILE A 65 -5.35 6.45 9.72
N MET A 66 -6.41 6.91 9.07
CA MET A 66 -7.79 6.59 9.44
C MET A 66 -8.15 5.11 9.26
N LEU A 67 -7.39 4.39 8.43
CA LEU A 67 -7.58 2.96 8.16
C LEU A 67 -6.66 2.07 8.97
N ALA A 68 -5.61 2.63 9.57
CA ALA A 68 -4.66 1.89 10.38
C ALA A 68 -5.33 1.27 11.61
N GLN A 69 -5.02 0.02 11.88
CA GLN A 69 -5.51 -0.78 13.01
C GLN A 69 -4.38 -1.30 13.91
N GLY A 70 -3.13 -0.99 13.60
CA GLY A 70 -1.98 -1.32 14.42
C GLY A 70 -1.98 -0.55 15.75
N GLU A 71 -1.36 -1.16 16.77
CA GLU A 71 -1.18 -0.60 18.12
C GLU A 71 0.13 0.16 18.28
#